data_AF-A0AAV5UN26-F1
#
_entry.id   AF-A0AAV5UN26-F1
#
_cell.length_a   1.000
_cell.length_b   1.000
_cell.length_c   1.000
_cell.angle_alpha   90.00
_cell.angle_beta   90.00
_cell.angle_gamma   90.00
#
_symmetry.space_group_name_H-M   'P 1'
#
loop_
_entity.id
_entity.type
_entity.pdbx_description
1 polymer ?
#
loop_
_entity_poly.entity_id
_entity_poly.type
_entity_poly.pdbx_seq_one_letter_code
_entity_poly.pdbx_strand_id
1 'polypeptide(L)'
;MSLLPLTVFDCIRRACRYNLLDAYSPADMECRLAERILAHASLADLLRWRTVSATFRKSATKRISSYSKMHIRVYDGLTELRAKSKCKSEWPCSANVLLCEMDTESVGICIDSKMNWKDAKAMISLIAIFRHSAEQVYMDSPVVDLLLKHMNSSKVHSLLQLLTQKRRESSSFLPTPISYFLPLDDSHSGLVLPNKTAVDAGPFFPRLRKFTVTADKSQLTHLSRIISYCVAVESVFEKEDVDLVVLGESWCRSKQRLFRHVSSFKHWLDASSLGVKYVQQFETVP
;
A
#
# COMPACT_ATOMS: atom_id res chain seq x y z
N MET A 1 -14.21 -8.40 19.59
CA MET A 1 -13.33 -7.28 19.98
C MET A 1 -12.67 -7.68 21.28
N SER A 2 -11.35 -7.81 21.32
CA SER A 2 -10.63 -7.87 22.60
C SER A 2 -10.09 -6.46 22.88
N LEU A 3 -10.84 -5.68 23.65
CA LEU A 3 -10.31 -4.43 24.24
C LEU A 3 -9.27 -4.73 25.34
N LEU A 4 -9.16 -6.00 25.74
CA LEU A 4 -8.24 -6.53 26.73
C LEU A 4 -6.80 -6.01 26.61
N PRO A 5 -6.14 -6.02 25.44
CA PRO A 5 -4.76 -5.55 25.33
C PRO A 5 -4.63 -4.05 25.60
N LEU A 6 -5.61 -3.23 25.17
CA LEU A 6 -5.62 -1.80 25.42
C LEU A 6 -5.93 -1.48 26.89
N THR A 7 -6.86 -2.21 27.51
CA THR A 7 -7.17 -2.04 28.93
C THR A 7 -6.00 -2.47 29.82
N VAL A 8 -5.31 -3.56 29.46
CA VAL A 8 -4.10 -4.02 30.16
C VAL A 8 -2.98 -2.98 30.02
N PHE A 9 -2.79 -2.44 28.81
CA PHE A 9 -1.84 -1.34 28.58
C PHE A 9 -2.13 -0.14 29.50
N ASP A 10 -3.38 0.33 29.55
CA ASP A 10 -3.74 1.48 30.37
C ASP A 10 -3.61 1.21 31.87
N CYS A 11 -3.96 0.02 32.34
CA CYS A 11 -3.81 -0.37 33.75
C CYS A 11 -2.32 -0.41 34.16
N ILE A 12 -1.46 -1.04 33.35
CA ILE A 12 -0.02 -1.10 33.61
C ILE A 12 0.58 0.30 33.54
N ARG A 13 0.23 1.08 32.51
CA ARG A 13 0.70 2.46 32.35
C ARG A 13 0.36 3.31 33.58
N ARG A 14 -0.86 3.20 34.11
CA ARG A 14 -1.27 3.92 35.32
C ARG A 14 -0.49 3.42 36.54
N ALA A 15 -0.45 2.11 36.80
CA ALA A 15 0.26 1.54 37.94
C ALA A 15 1.75 1.94 37.97
N CYS A 16 2.41 1.92 36.82
CA CYS A 16 3.84 2.23 36.71
C CYS A 16 4.17 3.71 36.85
N ARG A 17 3.23 4.62 36.53
CA ARG A 17 3.41 6.06 36.79
C ARG A 17 3.37 6.42 38.28
N TYR A 18 2.74 5.59 39.10
CA TYR A 18 2.60 5.84 40.53
C TYR A 18 3.60 5.05 41.40
N ASN A 19 4.15 3.92 40.92
CA ASN A 19 4.85 2.95 41.79
C ASN A 19 6.30 2.59 41.44
N LEU A 20 6.93 3.15 40.40
CA LEU A 20 8.31 2.76 40.03
C LEU A 20 9.37 3.78 40.44
N LEU A 21 10.10 3.37 41.47
CA LEU A 21 11.40 3.85 41.96
C LEU A 21 12.46 3.85 40.84
N ASP A 22 13.10 5.00 40.63
CA ASP A 22 14.47 5.32 40.17
C ASP A 22 15.20 4.54 39.05
N ALA A 23 14.75 3.37 38.59
CA ALA A 23 15.53 2.52 37.67
C ALA A 23 15.14 2.62 36.19
N TYR A 24 13.94 3.11 35.85
CA TYR A 24 13.48 3.18 34.45
C TYR A 24 12.69 4.47 34.17
N SER A 25 12.99 5.10 33.03
CA SER A 25 12.14 6.19 32.51
C SER A 25 10.76 5.63 32.15
N PRO A 26 9.65 6.20 32.66
CA PRO A 26 8.29 5.76 32.36
C PRO A 26 7.99 5.71 30.85
N ALA A 27 8.61 6.60 30.08
CA ALA A 27 8.45 6.66 28.63
C ALA A 27 9.07 5.45 27.89
N ASP A 28 10.21 4.93 28.38
CA ASP A 28 10.86 3.75 27.78
C ASP A 28 10.03 2.49 28.02
N MET A 29 9.46 2.35 29.23
CA MET A 29 8.54 1.25 29.54
C MET A 29 7.28 1.29 28.68
N GLU A 30 6.63 2.46 28.55
CA GLU A 30 5.44 2.62 27.70
C GLU A 30 5.73 2.22 26.25
N CYS A 31 6.92 2.57 25.72
CA CYS A 31 7.35 2.15 24.39
C CYS A 31 7.52 0.63 24.31
N ARG A 32 8.26 0.00 25.24
CA ARG A 32 8.48 -1.46 25.23
C ARG A 32 7.19 -2.25 25.39
N LEU A 33 6.25 -1.77 26.20
CA LEU A 33 4.95 -2.41 26.40
C LEU A 33 4.12 -2.32 25.11
N ALA A 34 4.06 -1.15 24.48
CA ALA A 34 3.37 -0.98 23.20
C ALA A 34 3.99 -1.85 22.10
N GLU A 35 5.33 -1.93 22.03
CA GLU A 35 6.05 -2.80 21.09
C GLU A 35 5.68 -4.28 21.31
N ARG A 36 5.65 -4.77 22.55
CA ARG A 36 5.26 -6.16 22.85
C ARG A 36 3.81 -6.47 22.51
N ILE A 37 2.88 -5.57 22.85
CA ILE A 37 1.46 -5.74 22.52
C ILE A 37 1.28 -5.78 21.00
N LEU A 38 1.94 -4.85 20.29
CA LEU A 38 1.85 -4.77 18.83
C LEU A 38 2.60 -5.91 18.14
N ALA A 39 3.63 -6.51 18.73
CA ALA A 39 4.31 -7.67 18.15
C ALA A 39 3.38 -8.88 17.99
N HIS A 40 2.40 -9.05 18.88
CA HIS A 40 1.43 -10.14 18.84
C HIS A 40 0.05 -9.73 18.29
N ALA A 41 -0.10 -8.47 17.87
CA ALA A 41 -1.35 -7.97 17.31
C ALA A 41 -1.54 -8.43 15.86
N SER A 42 -2.80 -8.59 15.43
CA SER A 42 -3.08 -8.74 13.99
C SER A 42 -2.73 -7.46 13.22
N LEU A 43 -2.51 -7.55 11.91
CA LEU A 43 -2.27 -6.35 11.08
C LEU A 43 -3.45 -5.37 11.13
N ALA A 44 -4.69 -5.85 11.21
CA ALA A 44 -5.84 -4.96 11.36
C ALA A 44 -5.86 -4.25 12.72
N ASP A 45 -5.46 -4.93 13.81
CA ASP A 45 -5.30 -4.30 15.11
C ASP A 45 -4.15 -3.29 15.11
N LEU A 46 -3.04 -3.62 14.46
CA LEU A 46 -1.90 -2.71 14.29
C LEU A 46 -2.33 -1.40 13.61
N LEU A 47 -3.05 -1.49 12.48
CA LEU A 47 -3.52 -0.32 11.74
C LEU A 47 -4.51 0.51 12.56
N ARG A 48 -5.39 -0.14 13.32
CA ARG A 48 -6.36 0.52 14.21
C ARG A 48 -5.68 1.18 15.40
N TRP A 49 -4.78 0.48 16.09
CA TRP A 49 -4.14 0.98 17.31
C TRP A 49 -3.10 2.06 17.03
N ARG A 50 -2.62 2.18 15.79
CA ARG A 50 -1.77 3.29 15.33
C ARG A 50 -2.38 4.69 15.61
N THR A 51 -3.70 4.81 15.70
CA THR A 51 -4.38 6.09 15.97
C THR A 51 -4.64 6.36 17.45
N VAL A 52 -4.45 5.37 18.33
CA VAL A 52 -4.81 5.45 19.75
C VAL A 52 -3.90 6.39 20.53
N SER A 53 -2.59 6.33 20.30
CA SER A 53 -1.61 7.21 20.98
C SER A 53 -0.35 7.41 20.14
N ALA A 54 0.47 8.40 20.49
CA ALA A 54 1.77 8.63 19.84
C ALA A 54 2.73 7.43 20.01
N THR A 55 2.69 6.78 21.18
CA THR A 55 3.54 5.60 21.49
C THR A 55 3.16 4.39 20.65
N PHE A 56 1.85 4.11 20.54
CA PHE A 56 1.35 3.08 19.63
C PHE A 56 1.62 3.44 18.18
N ARG A 57 1.49 4.70 17.78
CA ARG A 57 1.81 5.16 16.42
C ARG A 57 3.26 4.85 16.07
N LYS A 58 4.21 5.26 16.93
CA LYS A 58 5.64 5.03 16.72
C LYS A 58 5.95 3.53 16.60
N SER A 59 5.42 2.73 17.53
CA SER A 59 5.65 1.28 17.57
C SER A 59 5.00 0.55 16.39
N ALA A 60 3.80 0.96 15.98
CA ALA A 60 3.11 0.43 14.82
C ALA A 60 3.83 0.79 13.52
N THR A 61 4.29 2.05 13.39
CA THR A 61 5.10 2.47 12.24
C THR A 61 6.41 1.68 12.16
N LYS A 62 7.07 1.41 13.29
CA LYS A 62 8.28 0.56 13.35
C LYS A 62 8.01 -0.85 12.83
N ARG A 63 6.89 -1.47 13.23
CA ARG A 63 6.49 -2.79 12.70
C ARG A 63 6.02 -2.73 11.24
N ILE A 64 5.32 -1.68 10.80
CA ILE A 64 5.00 -1.47 9.37
C ILE A 64 6.29 -1.40 8.54
N SER A 65 7.29 -0.69 9.05
CA SER A 65 8.57 -0.52 8.35
C SER A 65 9.44 -1.78 8.29
N SER A 66 9.12 -2.84 9.05
CA SER A 66 9.84 -4.12 8.93
C SER A 66 9.37 -4.94 7.74
N TYR A 67 8.19 -4.66 7.17
CA TYR A 67 7.73 -5.33 5.96
C TYR A 67 8.40 -4.72 4.74
N SER A 68 9.32 -5.48 4.15
CA SER A 68 10.06 -5.12 2.93
C SER A 68 9.44 -5.72 1.67
N LYS A 69 8.61 -6.76 1.80
CA LYS A 69 7.99 -7.47 0.67
C LYS A 69 6.47 -7.30 0.71
N MET A 70 5.89 -6.99 -0.45
CA MET A 70 4.45 -6.81 -0.60
C MET A 70 3.90 -7.68 -1.72
N HIS A 71 2.89 -8.47 -1.41
CA HIS A 71 2.17 -9.31 -2.37
C HIS A 71 0.75 -8.79 -2.52
N ILE A 72 0.40 -8.30 -3.72
CA ILE A 72 -0.90 -7.73 -4.01
C ILE A 72 -1.56 -8.53 -5.12
N ARG A 73 -2.61 -9.25 -4.76
CA ARG A 73 -3.17 -10.30 -5.59
C ARG A 73 -4.69 -10.18 -5.74
N VAL A 74 -5.19 -10.51 -6.92
CA VAL A 74 -6.61 -10.59 -7.22
C VAL A 74 -7.06 -12.04 -7.12
N TYR A 75 -8.16 -12.29 -6.40
CA TYR A 75 -8.73 -13.62 -6.21
C TYR A 75 -10.21 -13.65 -6.56
N ASP A 76 -10.64 -14.75 -7.17
CA ASP A 76 -12.06 -15.03 -7.34
C ASP A 76 -12.69 -15.57 -6.05
N GLY A 77 -13.83 -15.01 -5.63
CA GLY A 77 -14.63 -15.54 -4.52
C GLY A 77 -14.17 -15.13 -3.12
N LEU A 78 -13.30 -14.12 -2.99
CA LEU A 78 -12.85 -13.58 -1.71
C LEU A 78 -14.02 -13.04 -0.86
N THR A 79 -15.03 -12.47 -1.52
CA THR A 79 -16.26 -11.96 -0.89
C THR A 79 -17.09 -13.09 -0.28
N GLU A 80 -17.15 -14.25 -0.94
CA GLU A 80 -17.85 -15.43 -0.43
C GLU A 80 -17.11 -16.04 0.75
N LEU A 81 -15.77 -16.05 0.68
CA LEU A 81 -14.92 -16.48 1.79
C LEU A 81 -15.11 -15.58 3.01
N ARG A 82 -15.23 -14.26 2.81
CA ARG A 82 -15.53 -13.31 3.87
C ARG A 82 -16.85 -13.62 4.57
N ALA A 83 -17.90 -13.89 3.80
CA ALA A 83 -19.22 -14.19 4.34
C ALA A 83 -19.23 -15.49 5.18
N LYS A 84 -18.38 -16.46 4.81
CA LYS A 84 -18.23 -17.74 5.51
C LYS A 84 -17.24 -17.67 6.68
N SER A 85 -16.36 -16.68 6.71
CA SER A 85 -15.31 -16.56 7.71
C SER A 85 -15.86 -16.16 9.09
N LYS A 86 -15.44 -16.89 10.11
CA LYS A 86 -15.66 -16.52 11.52
C LYS A 86 -14.63 -15.49 12.01
N CYS A 87 -13.51 -15.35 11.30
CA CYS A 87 -12.37 -14.54 11.72
C CYS A 87 -12.47 -13.11 11.17
N LYS A 88 -13.08 -12.20 11.95
CA LYS A 88 -13.27 -10.79 11.55
C LYS A 88 -11.99 -9.95 11.65
N SER A 89 -10.93 -10.44 12.30
CA SER A 89 -9.69 -9.70 12.56
C SER A 89 -8.77 -9.58 11.35
N GLU A 90 -8.90 -10.42 10.33
CA GLU A 90 -8.06 -10.36 9.11
C GLU A 90 -8.62 -9.38 8.05
N TRP A 91 -9.81 -8.83 8.30
CA TRP A 91 -10.52 -7.94 7.39
C TRP A 91 -10.47 -6.51 7.95
N PRO A 92 -9.48 -5.69 7.56
CA PRO A 92 -9.23 -4.40 8.20
C PRO A 92 -10.34 -3.35 7.97
N CYS A 93 -11.39 -3.65 7.18
CA CYS A 93 -12.42 -2.68 6.77
C CYS A 93 -13.77 -3.32 6.45
N SER A 94 -14.80 -2.48 6.23
CA SER A 94 -16.05 -2.89 5.56
C SER A 94 -15.85 -3.27 4.08
N ALA A 95 -14.66 -3.06 3.51
CA ALA A 95 -14.28 -3.44 2.16
C ALA A 95 -13.91 -4.93 2.04
N ASN A 96 -14.07 -5.50 0.84
CA ASN A 96 -13.70 -6.87 0.50
C ASN A 96 -12.21 -6.98 0.16
N VAL A 97 -11.39 -6.59 1.13
CA VAL A 97 -9.93 -6.66 1.06
C VAL A 97 -9.43 -7.44 2.27
N LEU A 98 -8.65 -8.48 2.02
CA LEU A 98 -8.01 -9.30 3.04
C LEU A 98 -6.57 -8.83 3.20
N LEU A 99 -6.18 -8.58 4.45
CA LEU A 99 -4.82 -8.20 4.81
C LEU A 99 -4.23 -9.33 5.65
N CYS A 100 -3.21 -9.99 5.12
CA CYS A 100 -2.56 -11.12 5.79
C CYS A 100 -1.07 -10.85 5.98
N GLU A 101 -0.57 -11.28 7.13
CA GLU A 101 0.87 -11.38 7.38
C GLU A 101 1.32 -12.74 6.87
N MET A 102 2.29 -12.77 5.95
CA MET A 102 2.77 -14.01 5.34
C MET A 102 4.00 -14.52 6.08
N ASP A 103 4.96 -13.62 6.31
CA ASP A 103 6.16 -13.87 7.11
C ASP A 103 6.53 -12.57 7.87
N THR A 104 7.70 -12.53 8.53
CA THR A 104 8.17 -11.36 9.31
C THR A 104 8.48 -10.12 8.48
N GLU A 105 8.67 -10.26 7.17
CA GLU A 105 9.05 -9.22 6.21
C GLU A 105 8.01 -9.03 5.09
N SER A 106 7.02 -9.93 4.98
CA SER A 106 6.11 -10.04 3.85
C SER A 106 4.67 -9.84 4.27
N VAL A 107 4.00 -8.92 3.58
CA VAL A 107 2.57 -8.63 3.74
C VAL A 107 1.81 -8.95 2.46
N GLY A 108 0.65 -9.60 2.62
CA GLY A 108 -0.29 -9.90 1.56
C GLY A 108 -1.51 -8.97 1.61
N ILE A 109 -1.86 -8.39 0.47
CA ILE A 109 -3.08 -7.62 0.24
C ILE A 109 -3.86 -8.33 -0.87
N CYS A 110 -4.96 -8.97 -0.50
CA CYS A 110 -5.78 -9.73 -1.43
C CYS A 110 -7.10 -9.00 -1.69
N ILE A 111 -7.49 -8.88 -2.96
CA ILE A 111 -8.74 -8.23 -3.38
C ILE A 111 -9.58 -9.15 -4.25
N ASP A 112 -10.91 -9.02 -4.17
CA ASP A 112 -11.84 -9.80 -5.00
C ASP A 112 -11.81 -9.36 -6.46
N SER A 113 -11.95 -10.28 -7.41
CA SER A 113 -12.07 -9.95 -8.84
C SER A 113 -13.32 -9.14 -9.17
N LYS A 114 -14.40 -9.27 -8.39
CA LYS A 114 -15.65 -8.49 -8.48
C LYS A 114 -15.59 -7.20 -7.64
N MET A 115 -14.39 -6.70 -7.35
CA MET A 115 -14.19 -5.47 -6.57
C MET A 115 -14.97 -4.29 -7.14
N ASN A 116 -15.54 -3.49 -6.25
CA ASN A 116 -16.04 -2.16 -6.59
C ASN A 116 -14.95 -1.10 -6.33
N TRP A 117 -15.24 0.15 -6.68
CA TRP A 117 -14.28 1.25 -6.46
C TRP A 117 -13.95 1.50 -4.98
N LYS A 118 -14.87 1.21 -4.06
CA LYS A 118 -14.62 1.32 -2.62
C LYS A 118 -13.57 0.30 -2.16
N ASP A 119 -13.65 -0.93 -2.67
CA ASP A 119 -12.68 -1.98 -2.40
C ASP A 119 -11.30 -1.63 -2.98
N ALA A 120 -11.27 -1.13 -4.23
CA ALA A 120 -10.04 -0.66 -4.87
C ALA A 120 -9.40 0.52 -4.09
N LYS A 121 -10.21 1.48 -3.63
CA LYS A 121 -9.74 2.62 -2.82
C LYS A 121 -9.16 2.13 -1.48
N ALA A 122 -9.79 1.16 -0.83
CA ALA A 122 -9.27 0.57 0.40
C ALA A 122 -7.94 -0.16 0.18
N MET A 123 -7.82 -0.93 -0.91
CA MET A 123 -6.57 -1.58 -1.31
C MET A 123 -5.45 -0.55 -1.55
N ILE A 124 -5.70 0.49 -2.35
CA ILE A 124 -4.71 1.55 -2.61
C ILE A 124 -4.28 2.25 -1.31
N SER A 125 -5.23 2.46 -0.39
CA SER A 125 -4.96 3.01 0.94
C SER A 125 -4.02 2.11 1.76
N LEU A 126 -4.20 0.80 1.69
CA LEU A 126 -3.31 -0.17 2.34
C LEU A 126 -1.93 -0.17 1.70
N ILE A 127 -1.84 -0.20 0.37
CA ILE A 127 -0.55 -0.11 -0.35
C ILE A 127 0.19 1.16 0.08
N ALA A 128 -0.50 2.30 0.17
CA ALA A 128 0.10 3.56 0.58
C ALA A 128 0.69 3.54 2.00
N ILE A 129 0.19 2.68 2.90
CA ILE A 129 0.72 2.55 4.27
C ILE A 129 2.09 1.85 4.26
N PHE A 130 2.26 0.83 3.43
CA PHE A 130 3.47 0.00 3.38
C PHE A 130 4.47 0.47 2.30
N ARG A 131 4.11 1.44 1.45
CA ARG A 131 4.92 1.85 0.28
C ARG A 131 6.35 2.28 0.62
N HIS A 132 6.57 2.90 1.77
CA HIS A 132 7.86 3.51 2.12
C HIS A 132 8.93 2.50 2.55
N SER A 133 8.54 1.31 3.00
CA SER A 133 9.46 0.23 3.36
C SER A 133 9.52 -0.88 2.31
N ALA A 134 8.63 -0.86 1.31
CA ALA A 134 8.55 -1.89 0.30
C ALA A 134 9.77 -1.85 -0.64
N GLU A 135 10.64 -2.85 -0.51
CA GLU A 135 11.76 -3.11 -1.41
C GLU A 135 11.37 -4.06 -2.54
N GLN A 136 10.44 -4.99 -2.29
CA GLN A 136 9.95 -5.93 -3.30
C GLN A 136 8.43 -5.87 -3.37
N VAL A 137 7.90 -5.63 -4.57
CA VAL A 137 6.46 -5.58 -4.80
C VAL A 137 6.08 -6.58 -5.89
N TYR A 138 5.14 -7.46 -5.55
CA TYR A 138 4.54 -8.44 -6.44
C TYR A 138 3.08 -8.03 -6.64
N MET A 139 2.67 -7.75 -7.87
CA MET A 139 1.37 -7.16 -8.16
C MET A 139 0.74 -7.76 -9.42
N ASP A 140 -0.53 -8.13 -9.33
CA ASP A 140 -1.26 -8.58 -10.52
C ASP A 140 -1.57 -7.39 -11.46
N SER A 141 -1.60 -7.64 -12.77
CA SER A 141 -1.76 -6.58 -13.78
C SER A 141 -3.02 -5.71 -13.62
N PRO A 142 -4.20 -6.21 -13.17
CA PRO A 142 -5.36 -5.35 -12.94
C PRO A 142 -5.12 -4.34 -11.80
N VAL A 143 -4.31 -4.72 -10.81
CA VAL A 143 -3.95 -3.84 -9.68
C VAL A 143 -2.99 -2.75 -10.15
N VAL A 144 -2.02 -3.09 -11.00
CA VAL A 144 -1.09 -2.10 -11.62
C VAL A 144 -1.90 -1.05 -12.39
N ASP A 145 -2.83 -1.50 -13.24
CA ASP A 145 -3.74 -0.63 -13.99
C ASP A 145 -4.52 0.32 -13.07
N LEU A 146 -5.18 -0.23 -12.03
CA LEU A 146 -5.93 0.56 -11.05
C LEU A 146 -5.07 1.58 -10.31
N LEU A 147 -3.86 1.19 -9.90
CA LEU A 147 -2.93 2.08 -9.20
C LEU A 147 -2.52 3.25 -10.11
N LEU A 148 -2.15 2.99 -11.35
CA LEU A 148 -1.75 4.03 -12.30
C LEU A 148 -2.91 4.97 -12.65
N LYS A 149 -4.11 4.41 -12.86
CA LYS A 149 -5.32 5.21 -13.04
C LYS A 149 -5.57 6.14 -11.84
N HIS A 150 -5.40 5.62 -10.62
CA HIS A 150 -5.55 6.42 -9.41
C HIS A 150 -4.48 7.52 -9.30
N MET A 151 -3.21 7.20 -9.59
CA MET A 151 -2.12 8.17 -9.59
C MET A 151 -2.38 9.31 -10.59
N ASN A 152 -2.84 9.01 -11.80
CA ASN A 152 -3.21 10.03 -12.79
C ASN A 152 -4.35 10.92 -12.27
N SER A 153 -5.43 10.31 -11.77
CA SER A 153 -6.57 11.05 -11.23
C SER A 153 -6.17 11.96 -10.05
N SER A 154 -5.27 11.49 -9.18
CA SER A 154 -4.76 12.27 -8.06
C SER A 154 -3.92 13.46 -8.54
N LYS A 155 -3.03 13.26 -9.51
CA LYS A 155 -2.24 14.34 -10.14
C LYS A 155 -3.14 15.42 -10.76
N VAL A 156 -4.15 15.01 -11.53
CA VAL A 156 -5.12 15.95 -12.14
C VAL A 156 -5.87 16.72 -11.06
N HIS A 157 -6.32 16.05 -10.01
CA HIS A 157 -7.02 16.70 -8.91
C HIS A 157 -6.14 17.74 -8.19
N SER A 158 -4.89 17.39 -7.86
CA SER A 158 -3.94 18.33 -7.25
C SER A 158 -3.64 19.53 -8.16
N LEU A 159 -3.52 19.33 -9.46
CA LEU A 159 -3.36 20.43 -10.43
C LEU A 159 -4.60 21.34 -10.47
N LEU A 160 -5.80 20.78 -10.45
CA LEU A 160 -7.04 21.56 -10.38
C LEU A 160 -7.12 22.37 -9.08
N GLN A 161 -6.73 21.79 -7.94
CA GLN A 161 -6.66 22.51 -6.67
C GLN A 161 -5.67 23.67 -6.75
N LEU A 162 -4.47 23.45 -7.28
CA LEU A 162 -3.45 24.49 -7.52
C LEU A 162 -3.98 25.64 -8.38
N LEU A 163 -4.62 25.31 -9.51
CA LEU A 163 -5.19 26.29 -10.43
C LEU A 163 -6.36 27.06 -9.79
N THR A 164 -7.16 26.38 -8.96
CA THR A 164 -8.27 27.01 -8.24
C THR A 164 -7.79 27.92 -7.11
N GLN A 165 -6.71 27.53 -6.41
CA GLN A 165 -6.10 28.32 -5.35
C GLN A 165 -5.48 29.61 -5.90
N LYS A 166 -4.77 29.54 -7.04
CA LYS A 166 -4.24 30.74 -7.73
C LYS A 166 -5.32 31.72 -8.22
N ARG A 167 -6.56 31.27 -8.45
CA ARG A 167 -7.69 32.15 -8.80
C ARG A 167 -8.35 32.82 -7.57
N ARG A 168 -8.02 32.38 -6.35
CA ARG A 168 -8.59 32.89 -5.08
C ARG A 168 -7.62 33.75 -4.27
N GLU A 169 -6.49 34.17 -4.83
CA GLU A 169 -5.58 35.13 -4.21
C GLU A 169 -6.18 36.55 -4.21
N SER A 170 -7.17 36.74 -3.34
CA SER A 170 -7.60 38.04 -2.79
C SER A 170 -8.12 37.89 -1.35
N SER A 171 -7.61 36.90 -0.60
CA SER A 171 -7.57 36.99 0.85
C SER A 171 -6.43 36.14 1.42
N SER A 172 -5.64 36.82 2.25
CA SER A 172 -4.56 36.31 3.10
C SER A 172 -4.80 34.89 3.61
N PHE A 173 -3.83 33.99 3.44
CA PHE A 173 -3.22 33.12 4.47
C PHE A 173 -2.13 32.25 3.81
N LEU A 174 -1.05 32.03 4.55
CA LEU A 174 0.27 31.47 4.18
C LEU A 174 0.27 30.21 3.28
N PRO A 175 1.33 29.99 2.47
CA PRO A 175 1.42 28.87 1.54
C PRO A 175 1.63 27.54 2.27
N THR A 176 0.59 26.71 2.36
CA THR A 176 0.76 25.29 2.66
C THR A 176 1.17 24.54 1.38
N PRO A 177 2.26 23.75 1.39
CA PRO A 177 2.72 23.03 0.22
C PRO A 177 1.74 21.90 -0.17
N ILE A 178 1.41 21.85 -1.47
CA ILE A 178 0.42 20.95 -2.08
C ILE A 178 0.97 19.53 -2.19
N SER A 179 0.34 18.56 -1.54
CA SER A 179 0.71 17.15 -1.65
C SER A 179 0.31 16.53 -3.01
N TYR A 180 1.24 15.77 -3.61
CA TYR A 180 1.01 14.96 -4.81
C TYR A 180 0.21 13.67 -4.52
N PHE A 181 -0.05 13.40 -3.24
CA PHE A 181 -0.83 12.27 -2.74
C PHE A 181 -1.71 12.77 -1.59
N LEU A 182 -2.64 13.69 -1.90
CA LEU A 182 -3.54 14.26 -0.91
C LEU A 182 -4.58 13.21 -0.44
N PRO A 183 -5.10 13.38 0.79
CA PRO A 183 -5.77 12.34 1.55
C PRO A 183 -7.09 11.95 0.92
N LEU A 184 -7.40 10.66 1.03
CA LEU A 184 -8.71 10.10 0.75
C LEU A 184 -9.76 10.96 1.43
N ASP A 185 -10.66 11.57 0.65
CA ASP A 185 -11.74 12.41 1.19
C ASP A 185 -12.41 11.77 2.41
N ASP A 186 -12.38 12.52 3.51
CA ASP A 186 -13.12 12.31 4.76
C ASP A 186 -14.61 12.46 4.49
N SER A 187 -15.22 11.43 3.91
CA SER A 187 -16.67 11.22 3.96
C SER A 187 -16.92 9.72 3.83
N HIS A 188 -17.04 9.04 4.97
CA HIS A 188 -17.46 7.63 5.08
C HIS A 188 -16.40 6.54 4.76
N SER A 189 -15.36 6.39 5.59
CA SER A 189 -14.81 5.07 5.96
C SER A 189 -13.78 5.20 7.08
N GLY A 190 -13.92 4.40 8.14
CA GLY A 190 -13.11 4.43 9.37
C GLY A 190 -11.65 3.97 9.25
N LEU A 191 -10.94 4.37 8.20
CA LEU A 191 -9.49 4.35 8.15
C LEU A 191 -9.00 5.80 8.16
N VAL A 192 -8.70 6.30 9.36
CA VAL A 192 -7.98 7.56 9.51
C VAL A 192 -6.56 7.33 8.98
N LEU A 193 -6.31 7.77 7.75
CA LEU A 193 -4.96 7.88 7.17
C LEU A 193 -4.15 8.93 7.94
N PRO A 194 -2.81 8.86 7.90
CA PRO A 194 -1.98 9.82 8.60
C PRO A 194 -2.21 11.24 8.06
N ASN A 195 -2.06 12.17 9.00
CA ASN A 195 -2.23 13.61 8.88
C ASN A 195 -1.81 14.24 7.54
N LYS A 196 -2.56 15.30 7.20
CA LYS A 196 -2.21 16.40 6.31
C LYS A 196 -0.81 16.96 6.60
N THR A 197 0.25 16.33 6.09
CA THR A 197 1.60 16.92 6.14
C THR A 197 2.46 16.34 5.03
N ALA A 198 3.05 17.26 4.26
CA ALA A 198 4.17 17.10 3.35
C ALA A 198 3.94 16.29 2.07
N VAL A 199 4.33 16.96 1.00
CA VAL A 199 4.62 16.42 -0.32
C VAL A 199 5.77 15.44 -0.16
N ASP A 200 5.54 14.14 -0.34
CA ASP A 200 6.66 13.26 -0.64
C ASP A 200 7.05 13.54 -2.10
N ALA A 201 8.05 14.41 -2.27
CA ALA A 201 8.73 14.58 -3.54
C ALA A 201 9.48 13.28 -3.84
N GLY A 202 8.99 12.49 -4.79
CA GLY A 202 9.61 11.23 -5.16
C GLY A 202 8.64 10.20 -5.74
N PRO A 203 9.15 9.03 -6.13
CA PRO A 203 8.34 7.92 -6.62
C PRO A 203 7.38 7.38 -5.54
N PHE A 204 6.29 6.73 -5.99
CA PHE A 204 5.32 6.12 -5.10
C PHE A 204 5.92 5.01 -4.22
N PHE A 205 6.86 4.23 -4.76
CA PHE A 205 7.68 3.27 -4.02
C PHE A 205 9.15 3.75 -3.97
N PRO A 206 9.54 4.50 -2.93
CA PRO A 206 10.85 5.14 -2.86
C PRO A 206 12.03 4.21 -2.57
N ARG A 207 11.79 2.95 -2.21
CA ARG A 207 12.85 1.97 -1.90
C ARG A 207 12.77 0.72 -2.77
N LEU A 208 12.04 0.79 -3.88
CA LEU A 208 11.76 -0.37 -4.69
C LEU A 208 13.02 -0.87 -5.39
N ARG A 209 13.39 -2.11 -5.09
CA ARG A 209 14.49 -2.84 -5.74
C ARG A 209 13.98 -3.89 -6.71
N LYS A 210 12.86 -4.55 -6.38
CA LYS A 210 12.26 -5.58 -7.24
C LYS A 210 10.79 -5.30 -7.50
N PHE A 211 10.42 -5.19 -8.77
CA PHE A 211 9.03 -5.04 -9.20
C PHE A 211 8.60 -6.24 -10.04
N THR A 212 7.67 -7.04 -9.53
CA THR A 212 7.15 -8.21 -10.25
C THR A 212 5.69 -7.98 -10.59
N VAL A 213 5.37 -7.98 -11.88
CA VAL A 213 4.01 -7.94 -12.39
C VAL A 213 3.63 -9.32 -12.89
N THR A 214 2.51 -9.83 -12.43
CA THR A 214 1.92 -11.10 -12.87
C THR A 214 0.66 -10.83 -13.66
N ALA A 215 0.48 -11.56 -14.76
CA ALA A 215 -0.70 -11.39 -15.60
C ALA A 215 -1.19 -12.73 -16.14
N ASP A 216 -2.47 -13.01 -15.93
CA ASP A 216 -3.17 -14.07 -16.65
C ASP A 216 -3.57 -13.62 -18.06
N LYS A 217 -3.87 -14.58 -18.94
CA LYS A 217 -4.26 -14.32 -20.33
C LYS A 217 -5.40 -13.32 -20.49
N SER A 218 -6.41 -13.36 -19.61
CA SER A 218 -7.55 -12.43 -19.60
C SER A 218 -7.14 -11.03 -19.12
N GLN A 219 -6.13 -10.95 -18.26
CA GLN A 219 -5.71 -9.73 -17.58
C GLN A 219 -4.63 -8.94 -18.34
N LEU A 220 -4.03 -9.52 -19.39
CA LEU A 220 -3.03 -8.83 -20.22
C LEU A 220 -3.58 -7.54 -20.86
N THR A 221 -4.88 -7.46 -21.12
CA THR A 221 -5.50 -6.25 -21.68
C THR A 221 -5.32 -5.02 -20.79
N HIS A 222 -5.22 -5.20 -19.47
CA HIS A 222 -4.94 -4.12 -18.51
C HIS A 222 -3.58 -3.45 -18.79
N LEU A 223 -2.58 -4.24 -19.17
CA LEU A 223 -1.23 -3.73 -19.47
C LEU A 223 -1.21 -2.77 -20.67
N SER A 224 -2.12 -2.94 -21.64
CA SER A 224 -2.19 -2.02 -22.77
C SER A 224 -2.76 -0.65 -22.44
N ARG A 225 -3.53 -0.53 -21.35
CA ARG A 225 -4.13 0.74 -20.91
C ARG A 225 -3.16 1.60 -20.12
N ILE A 226 -2.08 1.02 -19.62
CA ILE A 226 -1.07 1.70 -18.78
C ILE A 226 -0.54 2.97 -19.48
N ILE A 227 -0.23 2.88 -20.78
CA ILE A 227 0.23 4.04 -21.57
C ILE A 227 -0.81 5.18 -21.57
N SER A 228 -2.10 4.85 -21.58
CA SER A 228 -3.18 5.82 -21.64
C SER A 228 -3.33 6.65 -20.36
N TYR A 229 -2.76 6.22 -19.22
CA TYR A 229 -2.79 6.99 -17.98
C TYR A 229 -1.74 8.10 -17.93
N CYS A 230 -0.81 8.15 -18.89
CA CYS A 230 0.25 9.17 -18.96
C CYS A 230 1.04 9.32 -17.63
N VAL A 231 1.15 8.23 -16.86
CA VAL A 231 1.93 8.21 -15.63
C VAL A 231 3.34 7.76 -15.98
N ALA A 232 4.33 8.61 -15.78
CA ALA A 232 5.74 8.27 -15.94
C ALA A 232 6.16 7.16 -14.95
N VAL A 233 7.05 6.26 -15.37
CA VAL A 233 7.55 5.15 -14.52
C VAL A 233 8.26 5.68 -13.28
N GLU A 234 8.94 6.81 -13.44
CA GLU A 234 9.65 7.56 -12.40
C GLU A 234 8.69 8.08 -11.31
N SER A 235 7.38 8.15 -11.60
CA SER A 235 6.38 8.42 -10.57
C SER A 235 6.06 7.20 -9.70
N VAL A 236 6.38 5.99 -10.17
CA VAL A 236 6.14 4.73 -9.46
C VAL A 236 7.39 4.28 -8.71
N PHE A 237 8.55 4.28 -9.36
CA PHE A 237 9.84 3.91 -8.78
C PHE A 237 11.00 4.57 -9.53
N GLU A 238 12.16 4.65 -8.90
CA GLU A 238 13.38 5.17 -9.50
C GLU A 238 14.10 4.07 -10.30
N LYS A 239 14.32 4.28 -11.60
CA LYS A 239 14.90 3.26 -12.49
C LYS A 239 16.34 2.88 -12.12
N GLU A 240 17.08 3.81 -11.52
CA GLU A 240 18.47 3.62 -11.11
C GLU A 240 18.56 2.62 -9.94
N ASP A 241 17.66 2.75 -8.97
CA ASP A 241 17.59 1.95 -7.74
C ASP A 241 16.91 0.59 -7.91
N VAL A 242 16.19 0.37 -9.00
CA VAL A 242 15.59 -0.93 -9.30
C VAL A 242 16.66 -1.90 -9.79
N ASP A 243 16.76 -3.04 -9.11
CA ASP A 243 17.63 -4.16 -9.46
C ASP A 243 16.96 -5.07 -10.50
N LEU A 244 15.64 -5.29 -10.38
CA LEU A 244 14.93 -6.28 -11.18
C LEU A 244 13.45 -5.93 -11.41
N VAL A 245 13.04 -5.93 -12.67
CA VAL A 245 11.63 -5.89 -13.09
C VAL A 245 11.28 -7.21 -13.76
N VAL A 246 10.31 -7.94 -13.20
CA VAL A 246 9.83 -9.22 -13.74
C VAL A 246 8.41 -9.06 -14.26
N LEU A 247 8.18 -9.50 -15.49
CA LEU A 247 6.83 -9.82 -15.98
C LEU A 247 6.66 -11.33 -15.98
N GLY A 248 5.89 -11.86 -15.04
CA GLY A 248 5.57 -13.29 -14.91
C GLY A 248 4.27 -13.65 -15.61
N GLU A 249 4.31 -14.64 -16.50
CA GLU A 249 3.17 -15.13 -17.26
C GLU A 249 2.84 -16.58 -16.90
N SER A 250 1.57 -16.89 -16.61
CA SER A 250 1.07 -18.26 -16.38
C SER A 250 0.71 -19.02 -17.68
N TRP A 251 0.98 -18.46 -18.86
CA TRP A 251 0.58 -19.05 -20.16
C TRP A 251 1.71 -19.00 -21.18
N CYS A 252 2.03 -20.12 -21.81
CA CYS A 252 2.95 -20.13 -22.96
C CYS A 252 2.60 -21.22 -23.98
N ARG A 253 1.60 -21.00 -24.88
CA ARG A 253 1.45 -21.74 -26.17
C ARG A 253 0.71 -21.05 -27.33
N SER A 254 0.37 -19.74 -27.34
CA SER A 254 -0.29 -19.15 -28.56
C SER A 254 0.16 -17.75 -29.00
N LYS A 255 0.07 -17.54 -30.33
CA LYS A 255 0.83 -16.59 -31.17
C LYS A 255 0.26 -15.15 -31.21
N GLN A 256 1.19 -14.20 -31.40
CA GLN A 256 1.08 -12.86 -32.01
C GLN A 256 0.19 -11.77 -31.37
N ARG A 257 -1.04 -12.03 -30.92
CA ARG A 257 -1.91 -10.93 -30.41
C ARG A 257 -1.60 -10.47 -28.98
N LEU A 258 -1.10 -11.38 -28.15
CA LEU A 258 -0.74 -11.09 -26.76
C LEU A 258 0.53 -10.23 -26.64
N PHE A 259 1.41 -10.27 -27.65
CA PHE A 259 2.62 -9.46 -27.71
C PHE A 259 2.36 -7.96 -27.73
N ARG A 260 1.21 -7.51 -28.28
CA ARG A 260 0.89 -6.08 -28.32
C ARG A 260 0.70 -5.51 -26.91
N HIS A 261 0.01 -6.24 -26.03
CA HIS A 261 -0.24 -5.78 -24.67
C HIS A 261 1.04 -5.73 -23.82
N VAL A 262 1.89 -6.75 -23.97
CA VAL A 262 3.22 -6.78 -23.34
C VAL A 262 4.11 -5.67 -23.90
N SER A 263 4.04 -5.39 -25.21
CA SER A 263 4.79 -4.29 -25.83
C SER A 263 4.40 -2.94 -25.26
N SER A 264 3.12 -2.71 -24.95
CA SER A 264 2.69 -1.47 -24.28
C SER A 264 3.31 -1.32 -22.90
N PHE A 265 3.36 -2.40 -22.12
CA PHE A 265 4.02 -2.39 -20.80
C PHE A 265 5.53 -2.15 -20.91
N LYS A 266 6.20 -2.82 -21.85
CA LYS A 266 7.64 -2.61 -22.13
C LYS A 266 7.93 -1.18 -22.54
N HIS A 267 7.08 -0.58 -23.36
CA HIS A 267 7.24 0.80 -23.81
C HIS A 267 7.03 1.79 -22.67
N TRP A 268 6.00 1.57 -21.84
CA TRP A 268 5.79 2.37 -20.63
C TRP A 268 7.01 2.28 -19.70
N LEU A 269 7.48 1.07 -19.39
CA LEU A 269 8.67 0.84 -18.56
C LEU A 269 9.96 1.44 -19.13
N ASP A 270 9.99 1.75 -20.42
CA ASP A 270 11.22 1.96 -21.20
C ASP A 270 12.19 0.79 -20.97
N ALA A 271 11.73 -0.43 -21.26
CA ALA A 271 12.49 -1.65 -21.01
C ALA A 271 13.89 -1.66 -21.68
N SER A 272 14.09 -0.86 -22.74
CA SER A 272 15.39 -0.62 -23.35
C SER A 272 16.41 -0.01 -22.40
N SER A 273 16.03 0.96 -21.56
CA SER A 273 16.95 1.58 -20.59
C SER A 273 17.23 0.69 -19.38
N LEU A 274 16.33 -0.25 -19.06
CA LEU A 274 16.52 -1.23 -18.00
C LEU A 274 17.53 -2.34 -18.36
N GLY A 275 17.70 -2.64 -19.66
CA GLY A 275 18.65 -3.63 -20.14
C GLY A 275 18.49 -4.99 -19.43
N VAL A 276 19.55 -5.44 -18.75
CA VAL A 276 19.57 -6.72 -18.01
C VAL A 276 18.68 -6.74 -16.75
N LYS A 277 18.22 -5.57 -16.28
CA LYS A 277 17.33 -5.46 -15.11
C LYS A 277 15.89 -5.87 -15.43
N TYR A 278 15.53 -6.01 -16.71
CA TYR A 278 14.20 -6.46 -17.12
C TYR A 278 14.21 -7.94 -17.54
N VAL A 279 13.34 -8.74 -16.94
CA VAL A 279 13.18 -10.16 -17.25
C VAL A 279 11.71 -10.47 -17.52
N GLN A 280 11.44 -11.15 -18.63
CA GLN A 280 10.13 -11.73 -18.91
C GLN A 280 10.21 -13.24 -18.65
N GLN A 281 9.45 -13.73 -17.69
CA GLN A 281 9.43 -15.14 -17.29
C GLN A 281 8.09 -15.75 -17.68
N PHE A 282 8.16 -16.93 -18.30
CA PHE A 282 6.99 -17.76 -18.61
C PHE A 282 6.99 -18.93 -17.63
N GLU A 283 5.88 -19.18 -16.95
CA GLU A 283 5.74 -20.40 -16.16
C GLU A 283 5.84 -21.61 -17.09
N THR A 284 6.93 -22.36 -16.96
CA THR A 284 7.01 -23.72 -17.44
C THR A 284 6.19 -24.59 -16.48
N VAL A 285 4.94 -24.87 -16.83
CA VAL A 285 4.17 -25.90 -16.15
C VAL A 285 4.95 -27.23 -16.31
N PRO A 286 5.38 -27.90 -15.21
CA PRO A 286 5.93 -29.24 -15.28
C PRO A 286 4.88 -30.28 -15.69
#